data_AF-A0AAP1RCF6-F1
#
_entry.id   AF-A0AAP1RCF6-F1
#
_cell.length_a   1.000
_cell.length_b   1.000
_cell.length_c   1.000
_cell.angle_alpha   90.00
_cell.angle_beta   90.00
_cell.angle_gamma   90.00
#
_symmetry.space_group_name_H-M   'P 1'
#
loop_
_entity.id
_entity.type
_entity.pdbx_description
1 polymer ?
#
loop_
_entity_poly.entity_id
_entity_poly.type
_entity_poly.pdbx_seq_one_letter_code
_entity_poly.pdbx_strand_id
1 'polypeptide(L)'
;ADGRVHFTAANLNCKFHRSIEHPTTSRVLAAMFNDERHFAHHAALPAVSQFGDEGAANHTRFCKDYGDAGVEFFVFGRSAFDSRFPAPQRYPARQTLEACQAVARLHGLSEAGVVYAQQNPAVIDQGVFHNDVISVGNGEVLFHHEDAFLDTE
;
A
#
# COMPACT_ATOMS: atom_id res chain seq x y z
N ALA A 1 -0.45 -7.15 -15.80
CA ALA A 1 -0.02 -8.36 -16.56
C ALA A 1 -1.11 -8.97 -17.47
N ASP A 2 -2.40 -8.66 -17.31
CA ASP A 2 -3.50 -9.32 -18.06
C ASP A 2 -4.57 -8.34 -18.61
N GLY A 3 -4.33 -7.02 -18.51
CA GLY A 3 -5.24 -5.98 -18.99
C GLY A 3 -6.48 -5.73 -18.12
N ARG A 4 -6.55 -6.32 -16.92
CA ARG A 4 -7.66 -6.14 -15.98
C ARG A 4 -7.29 -5.17 -14.86
N VAL A 5 -8.32 -4.70 -14.14
CA VAL A 5 -8.17 -3.96 -12.88
C VAL A 5 -8.11 -4.96 -11.73
N HIS A 6 -7.07 -4.88 -10.91
CA HIS A 6 -6.83 -5.81 -9.81
C HIS A 6 -7.23 -5.18 -8.47
N PHE A 7 -7.95 -5.95 -7.65
CA PHE A 7 -8.32 -5.56 -6.30
C PHE A 7 -7.78 -6.56 -5.28
N THR A 8 -7.16 -6.06 -4.23
CA THR A 8 -6.82 -6.83 -3.03
C THR A 8 -7.36 -6.07 -1.83
N ALA A 9 -8.26 -6.67 -1.07
CA ALA A 9 -8.70 -6.07 0.19
C ALA A 9 -7.54 -6.09 1.18
N ALA A 10 -7.26 -4.96 1.80
CA ALA A 10 -6.23 -4.86 2.83
C ALA A 10 -6.63 -5.67 4.06
N ASN A 11 -5.67 -6.37 4.69
CA ASN A 11 -5.97 -7.20 5.86
C ASN A 11 -6.16 -6.38 7.14
N LEU A 12 -5.66 -5.14 7.19
CA LEU A 12 -5.80 -4.21 8.31
C LEU A 12 -5.37 -4.81 9.65
N ASN A 13 -4.38 -5.73 9.58
CA ASN A 13 -4.03 -6.63 10.67
C ASN A 13 -3.53 -5.90 11.94
N CYS A 14 -3.07 -4.65 11.83
CA CYS A 14 -2.56 -3.91 12.98
C CYS A 14 -3.63 -3.59 14.04
N LYS A 15 -4.90 -3.46 13.64
CA LYS A 15 -6.00 -3.07 14.55
C LYS A 15 -7.12 -4.11 14.50
N PHE A 16 -7.39 -4.77 15.63
CA PHE A 16 -8.39 -5.84 15.71
C PHE A 16 -9.77 -5.46 15.16
N HIS A 17 -10.28 -4.28 15.51
CA HIS A 17 -11.59 -3.84 15.04
C HIS A 17 -11.62 -3.61 13.51
N ARG A 18 -10.47 -3.39 12.88
CA ARG A 18 -10.32 -3.26 11.43
C ARG A 18 -9.99 -4.56 10.73
N SER A 19 -9.26 -5.46 11.39
CA SER A 19 -8.84 -6.74 10.80
C SER A 19 -10.02 -7.67 10.46
N ILE A 20 -11.22 -7.39 10.98
CA ILE A 20 -12.45 -8.11 10.65
C ILE A 20 -13.18 -7.56 9.40
N GLU A 21 -12.71 -6.45 8.82
CA GLU A 21 -13.36 -5.78 7.67
C GLU A 21 -13.16 -6.58 6.38
N HIS A 22 -11.94 -7.09 6.15
CA HIS A 22 -11.51 -7.58 4.83
C HIS A 22 -12.42 -8.67 4.22
N PRO A 23 -13.00 -9.65 4.96
CA PRO A 23 -13.89 -10.64 4.36
C PRO A 23 -15.15 -9.99 3.76
N THR A 24 -15.69 -8.97 4.42
CA THR A 24 -16.86 -8.24 3.93
C THR A 24 -16.47 -7.30 2.80
N THR A 25 -15.35 -6.57 2.94
CA THR A 25 -14.83 -5.68 1.89
C THR A 25 -14.58 -6.44 0.58
N SER A 26 -13.97 -7.64 0.62
CA SER A 26 -13.79 -8.47 -0.57
C SER A 26 -15.12 -8.83 -1.24
N ARG A 27 -16.15 -9.20 -0.47
CA ARG A 27 -17.48 -9.51 -1.04
C ARG A 27 -18.15 -8.29 -1.66
N VAL A 28 -18.02 -7.12 -1.03
CA VAL A 28 -18.58 -5.87 -1.54
C VAL A 28 -17.89 -5.47 -2.84
N LEU A 29 -16.56 -5.50 -2.89
CA LEU A 29 -15.80 -5.21 -4.11
C LEU A 29 -16.15 -6.18 -5.24
N ALA A 30 -16.22 -7.48 -4.95
CA ALA A 30 -16.61 -8.49 -5.94
C ALA A 30 -18.04 -8.30 -6.46
N ALA A 31 -18.96 -7.85 -5.60
CA ALA A 31 -20.34 -7.56 -6.01
C ALA A 31 -20.44 -6.28 -6.86
N MET A 32 -19.65 -5.25 -6.54
CA MET A 32 -19.62 -3.97 -7.29
C MET A 32 -18.90 -4.09 -8.64
N PHE A 33 -17.78 -4.82 -8.68
CA PHE A 33 -16.92 -4.99 -9.84
C PHE A 33 -16.94 -6.45 -10.28
N ASN A 34 -18.09 -6.93 -10.74
CA ASN A 34 -18.37 -8.36 -10.91
C ASN A 34 -18.02 -8.97 -12.28
N ASP A 35 -17.65 -8.15 -13.27
CA ASP A 35 -17.28 -8.65 -14.60
C ASP A 35 -15.82 -9.12 -14.61
N GLU A 36 -15.62 -10.44 -14.57
CA GLU A 36 -14.30 -11.08 -14.55
C GLU A 36 -13.44 -10.80 -15.79
N ARG A 37 -14.05 -10.29 -16.88
CA ARG A 37 -13.33 -9.84 -18.08
C ARG A 37 -12.56 -8.54 -17.83
N HIS A 38 -13.02 -7.73 -16.89
CA HIS A 38 -12.46 -6.42 -16.58
C HIS A 38 -11.80 -6.36 -15.20
N PHE A 39 -12.23 -7.21 -14.26
CA PHE A 39 -11.83 -7.13 -12.85
C PHE A 39 -11.28 -8.47 -12.34
N ALA A 40 -10.20 -8.40 -11.57
CA ALA A 40 -9.61 -9.53 -10.88
C ALA A 40 -9.59 -9.25 -9.36
N HIS A 41 -10.17 -10.16 -8.57
CA HIS A 41 -10.24 -10.02 -7.12
C HIS A 41 -9.31 -11.03 -6.45
N HIS A 42 -8.45 -10.53 -5.55
CA HIS A 42 -7.49 -11.33 -4.79
C HIS A 42 -7.90 -11.39 -3.33
N ALA A 43 -7.60 -12.51 -2.67
CA ALA A 43 -7.74 -12.61 -1.23
C ALA A 43 -6.82 -11.61 -0.52
N ALA A 44 -7.26 -11.10 0.63
CA ALA A 44 -6.40 -10.34 1.52
C ALA A 44 -5.17 -11.16 1.93
N LEU A 45 -4.05 -10.48 2.18
CA LEU A 45 -2.83 -11.15 2.67
C LEU A 45 -3.07 -11.82 4.03
N PRO A 46 -2.29 -12.86 4.40
CA PRO A 46 -2.41 -13.52 5.69
C PRO A 46 -2.42 -12.53 6.86
N ALA A 47 -3.34 -12.72 7.80
CA ALA A 47 -3.52 -11.85 8.97
C ALA A 47 -2.42 -12.07 10.02
N VAL A 48 -1.19 -11.73 9.66
CA VAL A 48 0.01 -11.81 10.50
C VAL A 48 0.79 -10.51 10.39
N SER A 49 1.56 -10.16 11.42
CA SER A 49 2.25 -8.87 11.48
C SER A 49 3.30 -8.70 10.37
N GLN A 50 3.83 -9.80 9.82
CA GLN A 50 4.80 -9.77 8.73
C GLN A 50 4.19 -9.34 7.39
N PHE A 51 2.87 -9.42 7.24
CA PHE A 51 2.14 -8.99 6.05
C PHE A 51 1.12 -7.90 6.41
N GLY A 52 1.48 -6.98 7.30
CA GLY A 52 0.61 -5.85 7.66
C GLY A 52 0.36 -4.97 6.43
N ASP A 53 -0.92 -4.84 6.06
CA ASP A 53 -1.38 -4.11 4.88
C ASP A 53 -2.57 -3.20 5.23
N GLU A 54 -2.43 -1.91 4.95
CA GLU A 54 -3.44 -0.87 5.13
C GLU A 54 -3.99 -0.34 3.79
N GLY A 55 -3.58 -0.93 2.66
CA GLY A 55 -4.15 -0.70 1.35
C GLY A 55 -3.82 0.67 0.76
N ALA A 56 -4.81 1.27 0.09
CA ALA A 56 -4.62 2.47 -0.73
C ALA A 56 -4.09 3.70 0.04
N ALA A 57 -4.28 3.75 1.36
CA ALA A 57 -3.74 4.82 2.22
C ALA A 57 -2.21 4.94 2.17
N ASN A 58 -1.52 3.88 1.71
CA ASN A 58 -0.07 3.85 1.52
C ASN A 58 0.35 3.61 0.06
N HIS A 59 -0.54 3.90 -0.88
CA HIS A 59 -0.32 3.69 -2.31
C HIS A 59 -0.65 4.96 -3.09
N THR A 60 0.25 5.33 -3.98
CA THR A 60 0.08 6.44 -4.92
C THR A 60 0.41 5.94 -6.32
N ARG A 61 -0.29 6.45 -7.32
CA ARG A 61 0.00 6.17 -8.72
C ARG A 61 0.41 7.44 -9.44
N PHE A 62 1.57 7.42 -10.09
CA PHE A 62 2.02 8.50 -10.97
C PHE A 62 1.79 8.15 -12.43
N CYS A 63 1.28 9.09 -13.22
CA CYS A 63 1.03 8.90 -14.65
C CYS A 63 0.91 10.25 -15.37
N LYS A 64 1.16 10.25 -16.68
CA LYS A 64 0.87 11.40 -17.54
C LYS A 64 -0.64 11.63 -17.66
N ASP A 65 -1.33 10.61 -18.16
CA ASP A 65 -2.78 10.51 -18.21
C ASP A 65 -3.25 9.25 -17.47
N TYR A 66 -4.47 9.25 -16.92
CA TYR A 66 -4.98 8.12 -16.13
C TYR A 66 -5.14 6.81 -16.93
N GLY A 67 -5.32 6.92 -18.25
CA GLY A 67 -5.40 5.76 -19.14
C GLY A 67 -4.03 5.17 -19.53
N ASP A 68 -2.95 5.92 -19.32
CA ASP A 68 -1.59 5.48 -19.66
C ASP A 68 -1.02 4.58 -18.58
N ALA A 69 0.00 3.79 -18.92
CA ALA A 69 0.81 3.10 -17.93
C ALA A 69 1.45 4.10 -16.95
N GLY A 70 1.43 3.76 -15.68
CA GLY A 70 1.94 4.59 -14.59
C GLY A 70 3.04 3.90 -13.79
N VAL A 71 3.56 4.63 -12.81
CA VAL A 71 4.45 4.11 -11.77
C VAL A 71 3.66 4.00 -10.47
N GLU A 72 3.61 2.80 -9.92
CA GLU A 72 2.95 2.52 -8.64
C GLU A 72 3.96 2.73 -7.50
N PHE A 73 3.63 3.62 -6.59
CA PHE A 73 4.46 4.04 -5.47
C PHE A 73 3.86 3.52 -4.17
N PHE A 74 4.52 2.53 -3.59
CA PHE A 74 4.11 1.92 -2.33
C PHE A 74 4.97 2.45 -1.18
N VAL A 75 4.32 2.96 -0.14
CA VAL A 75 4.99 3.48 1.05
C VAL A 75 4.87 2.47 2.18
N PHE A 76 5.96 2.12 2.84
CA PHE A 76 5.94 1.21 3.99
C PHE A 76 6.55 1.85 5.23
N GLY A 77 6.15 1.41 6.42
CA GLY A 77 6.69 1.93 7.68
C GLY A 77 7.85 1.11 8.25
N ARG A 78 7.92 -0.19 7.90
CA ARG A 78 8.99 -1.11 8.32
C ARG A 78 9.13 -2.31 7.37
N SER A 79 10.27 -3.00 7.43
CA SER A 79 10.38 -4.39 6.94
C SER A 79 10.11 -5.38 8.09
N ALA A 80 9.51 -6.51 7.75
CA ALA A 80 9.26 -7.61 8.68
C ALA A 80 10.48 -8.51 8.88
N PHE A 81 11.36 -8.62 7.88
CA PHE A 81 12.47 -9.58 7.88
C PHE A 81 13.86 -8.94 7.75
N ASP A 82 13.95 -7.68 7.34
CA ASP A 82 15.21 -6.98 7.19
C ASP A 82 15.36 -5.88 8.25
N SER A 83 16.18 -6.17 9.26
CA SER A 83 16.42 -5.26 10.39
C SER A 83 17.30 -4.06 10.04
N ARG A 84 17.80 -3.95 8.80
CA ARG A 84 18.54 -2.76 8.35
C ARG A 84 17.62 -1.57 8.13
N PHE A 85 16.34 -1.82 7.81
CA PHE A 85 15.35 -0.75 7.73
C PHE A 85 15.02 -0.24 9.14
N PRO A 86 15.13 1.07 9.40
CA PRO A 86 14.71 1.62 10.69
C PRO A 86 13.21 1.43 10.90
N ALA A 87 12.75 1.50 12.14
CA ALA A 87 11.33 1.36 12.48
C ALA A 87 10.95 2.40 13.54
N PRO A 88 9.68 2.85 13.56
CA PRO A 88 9.20 3.77 14.58
C PRO A 88 9.27 3.13 15.98
N GLN A 89 9.47 3.95 17.01
CA GLN A 89 9.73 3.51 18.39
C GLN A 89 8.53 3.69 19.32
N ARG A 90 7.60 4.60 18.99
CA ARG A 90 6.43 4.95 19.81
C ARG A 90 5.13 4.43 19.22
N TYR A 91 4.89 4.65 17.93
CA TYR A 91 3.67 4.21 17.25
C TYR A 91 3.99 3.10 16.23
N PRO A 92 3.12 2.09 16.09
CA PRO A 92 3.42 0.94 15.24
C PRO A 92 3.35 1.31 13.75
N ALA A 93 4.38 0.92 12.99
CA ALA A 93 4.31 0.85 11.54
C ALA A 93 3.35 -0.27 11.11
N ARG A 94 2.23 0.13 10.49
CA ARG A 94 1.14 -0.78 10.11
C ARG A 94 1.37 -1.46 8.77
N GLN A 95 1.98 -0.73 7.82
CA GLN A 95 2.34 -1.23 6.50
C GLN A 95 3.75 -1.83 6.52
N THR A 96 3.88 -3.02 5.94
CA THR A 96 5.16 -3.73 5.77
C THR A 96 5.62 -3.70 4.31
N LEU A 97 6.93 -3.66 4.08
CA LEU A 97 7.49 -3.78 2.72
C LEU A 97 7.04 -5.08 2.05
N GLU A 98 6.99 -6.16 2.82
CA GLU A 98 6.60 -7.50 2.36
C GLU A 98 5.14 -7.53 1.88
N ALA A 99 4.24 -6.81 2.55
CA ALA A 99 2.87 -6.62 2.10
C ALA A 99 2.82 -5.85 0.78
N CYS A 100 3.52 -4.72 0.67
CA CYS A 100 3.58 -3.93 -0.57
C CYS A 100 4.03 -4.80 -1.75
N GLN A 101 5.12 -5.55 -1.58
CA GLN A 101 5.63 -6.44 -2.62
C GLN A 101 4.67 -7.59 -2.95
N ALA A 102 3.96 -8.15 -1.95
CA ALA A 102 2.97 -9.19 -2.18
C ALA A 102 1.77 -8.67 -2.97
N VAL A 103 1.26 -7.48 -2.64
CA VAL A 103 0.19 -6.81 -3.40
C VAL A 103 0.64 -6.53 -4.83
N ALA A 104 1.84 -5.98 -5.03
CA ALA A 104 2.38 -5.73 -6.36
C ALA A 104 2.43 -7.00 -7.23
N ARG A 105 2.82 -8.14 -6.63
CA ARG A 105 2.80 -9.46 -7.32
C ARG A 105 1.39 -9.93 -7.64
N LEU A 106 0.44 -9.84 -6.71
CA LEU A 106 -0.98 -10.19 -6.94
C LEU A 106 -1.59 -9.35 -8.08
N HIS A 107 -1.14 -8.10 -8.21
CA HIS A 107 -1.60 -7.14 -9.22
C HIS A 107 -0.87 -7.29 -10.56
N GLY A 108 0.13 -8.17 -10.64
CA GLY A 108 0.90 -8.42 -11.86
C GLY A 108 1.59 -7.15 -12.37
N LEU A 109 2.06 -6.30 -11.45
CA LEU A 109 2.84 -5.11 -11.74
C LEU A 109 4.27 -5.52 -12.16
N SER A 110 4.85 -4.80 -13.11
CA SER A 110 6.24 -5.02 -13.51
C SER A 110 7.19 -4.40 -12.50
N GLU A 111 8.37 -5.00 -12.30
CA GLU A 111 9.39 -4.44 -11.41
C GLU A 111 9.81 -3.01 -11.81
N ALA A 112 9.87 -2.72 -13.10
CA ALA A 112 10.18 -1.39 -13.62
C ALA A 112 9.06 -0.35 -13.38
N GLY A 113 7.84 -0.79 -13.09
CA GLY A 113 6.67 0.07 -12.85
C GLY A 113 6.35 0.26 -11.38
N VAL A 114 7.20 -0.19 -10.47
CA VAL A 114 6.95 -0.12 -9.02
C VAL A 114 8.13 0.52 -8.29
N VAL A 115 7.82 1.43 -7.39
CA VAL A 115 8.77 2.02 -6.45
C VAL A 115 8.29 1.77 -5.03
N TYR A 116 9.20 1.33 -4.17
CA TYR A 116 8.94 1.15 -2.74
C TYR A 116 9.74 2.20 -1.97
N ALA A 117 9.06 3.02 -1.17
CA ALA A 117 9.72 4.00 -0.30
C ALA A 117 9.36 3.77 1.15
N GLN A 118 10.31 4.04 2.05
CA GLN A 118 10.05 3.99 3.47
C GLN A 118 9.55 5.35 3.96
N GLN A 119 8.42 5.36 4.66
CA GLN A 119 7.96 6.52 5.42
C GLN A 119 8.98 6.84 6.52
N ASN A 120 9.29 8.11 6.74
CA ASN A 120 10.18 8.52 7.82
C ASN A 120 9.66 7.99 9.19
N PRO A 121 10.40 7.14 9.91
CA PRO A 121 9.94 6.59 11.19
C PRO A 121 9.60 7.69 12.22
N ALA A 122 10.28 8.84 12.16
CA ALA A 122 10.07 9.94 13.08
C ALA A 122 8.68 10.58 12.93
N VAL A 123 8.12 10.66 11.70
CA VAL A 123 6.77 11.22 11.50
C VAL A 123 5.68 10.21 11.88
N ILE A 124 5.95 8.91 11.73
CA ILE A 124 5.04 7.87 12.24
C ILE A 124 4.88 8.00 13.75
N ASP A 125 6.00 8.23 14.46
CA ASP A 125 6.00 8.48 15.92
C ASP A 125 5.33 9.80 16.33
N GLN A 126 5.07 10.69 15.38
CA GLN A 126 4.29 11.91 15.56
C GLN A 126 2.80 11.75 15.21
N GLY A 127 2.39 10.57 14.74
CA GLY A 127 0.98 10.23 14.47
C GLY A 127 0.64 10.03 12.99
N VAL A 128 1.62 10.08 12.09
CA VAL A 128 1.44 9.76 10.66
C VAL A 128 1.36 8.25 10.49
N PHE A 129 0.20 7.67 10.81
CA PHE A 129 0.02 6.21 10.79
C PHE A 129 -0.19 5.63 9.38
N HIS A 130 -0.42 6.48 8.38
CA HIS A 130 -0.56 6.18 6.95
C HIS A 130 0.05 7.32 6.12
N ASN A 131 0.49 7.02 4.90
CA ASN A 131 1.13 7.99 4.01
C ASN A 131 0.19 9.13 3.61
N ASP A 132 -1.10 8.83 3.41
CA ASP A 132 -2.13 9.82 3.06
C ASP A 132 -2.36 10.92 4.10
N VAL A 133 -1.78 10.79 5.29
CA VAL A 133 -1.76 11.84 6.32
C VAL A 133 -0.68 12.91 6.04
N ILE A 134 0.36 12.58 5.25
CA ILE A 134 1.54 13.45 5.03
C ILE A 134 1.92 13.64 3.55
N SER A 135 1.33 12.87 2.65
CA SER A 135 1.64 12.90 1.23
C SER A 135 0.43 12.46 0.39
N VAL A 136 0.27 13.08 -0.77
CA VAL A 136 -0.73 12.72 -1.78
C VAL A 136 -0.14 12.91 -3.17
N GLY A 137 -0.42 12.00 -4.09
CA GLY A 137 -0.05 12.15 -5.50
C GLY A 137 -1.26 12.16 -6.42
N ASN A 138 -1.11 12.84 -7.56
CA ASN A 138 -2.12 12.94 -8.60
C ASN A 138 -1.47 13.24 -9.94
N GLY A 139 -1.62 12.33 -10.92
CA GLY A 139 -0.97 12.48 -12.21
C GLY A 139 0.55 12.49 -12.05
N GLU A 140 1.21 13.53 -12.54
CA GLU A 140 2.68 13.69 -12.45
C GLU A 140 3.13 14.39 -11.15
N VAL A 141 2.21 14.73 -10.24
CA VAL A 141 2.51 15.53 -9.05
C VAL A 141 2.55 14.64 -7.81
N LEU A 142 3.59 14.83 -6.99
CA LEU A 142 3.65 14.39 -5.61
C LEU A 142 3.68 15.62 -4.70
N PHE A 143 2.62 15.81 -3.91
CA PHE A 143 2.59 16.81 -2.85
C PHE A 143 2.85 16.12 -1.52
N HIS A 144 3.92 16.50 -0.82
CA HIS A 144 4.31 15.88 0.43
C HIS A 144 5.00 16.86 1.36
N HIS A 145 4.96 16.55 2.66
CA HIS A 145 5.81 17.22 3.64
C HIS A 145 7.29 16.85 3.43
N GLU A 146 8.23 17.75 3.71
CA GLU A 146 9.68 17.52 3.53
C GLU A 146 10.16 16.24 4.26
N ASP A 147 9.65 16.02 5.47
CA ASP A 147 9.93 14.84 6.29
C ASP A 147 9.13 13.56 5.94
N ALA A 148 8.36 13.51 4.85
CA ALA A 148 7.43 12.41 4.59
C ALA A 148 8.13 11.03 4.45
N PHE A 149 9.32 11.01 3.84
CA PHE A 149 10.06 9.80 3.50
C PHE A 149 11.42 9.77 4.19
N LEU A 150 11.95 8.57 4.40
CA LEU A 150 13.26 8.39 5.03
C LEU A 150 14.40 8.93 4.15
N ASP A 151 14.34 8.60 2.86
CA ASP A 151 15.28 9.03 1.84
C ASP A 151 14.52 9.84 0.78
N THR A 152 14.50 11.17 0.94
CA THR A 152 13.73 12.09 0.07
C THR A 152 14.57 12.66 -1.09
N GLU A 153 15.90 12.64 -0.99
CA GLU A 153 16.83 13.18 -2.01
C GLU A 153 17.24 12.15 -3.07
#